data_AF-A0A935MLD9-F1
#
_entry.id   AF-A0A935MLD9-F1
#
_cell.length_a   1.000
_cell.length_b   1.000
_cell.length_c   1.000
_cell.angle_alpha   90.00
_cell.angle_beta   90.00
_cell.angle_gamma   90.00
#
_symmetry.space_group_name_H-M   'P 1'
#
loop_
_entity.id
_entity.type
_entity.pdbx_description
1 polymer ?
#
loop_
_entity_poly.entity_id
_entity_poly.type
_entity_poly.pdbx_seq_one_letter_code
_entity_poly.pdbx_strand_id
1 'polypeptide(L)'
;MKRRRLNTKSNLYSYLKSSGVLENGTHEEIQKVKKEYWKQYKKKWRNNKRRQDKEIAVSFSKDEFREITTESKRHKLSRTQFIKQSCFAYLNKSFIVPDIKEVRKISQLLSLTYNSIQELIEENKVENKVARTLMDSIYNLEREILPVLNNPKSLEVFIKEHISKNPKGKPKLIEFINSL
;
A
#
# COMPACT_ATOMS: atom_id res chain seq x y z
N MET A 1 -30.96 35.42 -0.94
CA MET A 1 -29.82 34.48 -0.79
C MET A 1 -30.07 33.54 0.40
N LYS A 2 -30.25 32.23 0.19
CA LYS A 2 -30.42 31.25 1.27
C LYS A 2 -29.14 31.18 2.12
N ARG A 3 -29.19 31.61 3.39
CA ARG A 3 -28.10 31.44 4.36
C ARG A 3 -27.85 29.94 4.53
N ARG A 4 -26.71 29.44 4.02
CA ARG A 4 -26.26 28.06 4.25
C ARG A 4 -26.14 27.87 5.77
N ARG A 5 -26.95 26.99 6.37
CA ARG A 5 -26.93 26.74 7.82
C ARG A 5 -25.52 26.25 8.21
N LEU A 6 -24.83 27.02 9.04
CA LEU A 6 -23.52 26.66 9.56
C LEU A 6 -23.70 25.51 10.57
N ASN A 7 -22.90 24.46 10.44
CA ASN A 7 -22.88 23.37 11.43
C ASN A 7 -22.33 23.91 12.74
N THR A 8 -23.13 23.88 13.80
CA THR A 8 -22.82 24.41 15.14
C THR A 8 -21.67 23.68 15.83
N LYS A 9 -21.31 22.47 15.38
CA LYS A 9 -20.17 21.69 15.88
C LYS A 9 -18.86 21.96 15.12
N SER A 10 -18.86 22.84 14.12
CA SER A 10 -17.66 23.14 13.32
C SER A 10 -16.69 24.06 14.06
N ASN A 11 -15.38 23.80 13.96
CA ASN A 11 -14.33 24.71 14.44
C ASN A 11 -14.47 26.13 13.88
N LEU A 12 -15.00 26.27 12.66
CA LEU A 12 -15.30 27.57 12.07
C LEU A 12 -16.46 28.28 12.79
N TYR A 13 -17.49 27.54 13.22
CA TYR A 13 -18.63 28.12 13.94
C TYR A 13 -18.20 28.61 15.32
N SER A 14 -17.43 27.81 16.07
CA SER A 14 -16.87 28.23 17.36
C SER A 14 -15.99 29.47 17.23
N TYR A 15 -15.18 29.56 16.16
CA TYR A 15 -14.34 30.72 15.89
C TYR A 15 -15.13 31.98 15.52
N LEU A 16 -16.21 31.83 14.75
CA LEU A 16 -17.09 32.95 14.42
C LEU A 16 -17.91 33.41 15.63
N LYS A 17 -18.27 32.49 16.54
CA LYS A 17 -18.94 32.80 17.80
C LYS A 17 -18.01 33.54 18.76
N SER A 18 -16.78 33.05 18.94
CA SER A 18 -15.78 33.72 19.79
C SER A 18 -15.34 35.08 19.26
N SER A 19 -15.48 35.32 17.96
CA SER A 19 -15.17 36.61 17.33
C SER A 19 -16.31 37.63 17.44
N GLY A 20 -17.46 37.29 18.05
CA GLY A 20 -18.62 38.19 18.25
C GLY A 20 -19.42 38.56 16.98
N VAL A 21 -18.90 38.25 15.78
CA VAL A 21 -19.51 38.61 14.49
C VAL A 21 -20.79 37.83 14.15
N LEU A 22 -21.13 36.77 14.88
CA LEU A 22 -22.38 36.03 14.67
C LEU A 22 -23.62 36.74 15.23
N GLU A 23 -23.47 37.54 16.29
CA GLU A 23 -24.58 38.20 16.99
C GLU A 23 -24.80 39.62 16.47
N ASN A 24 -23.72 40.38 16.25
CA ASN A 24 -23.79 41.82 15.91
C ASN A 24 -23.06 42.19 14.60
N GLY A 25 -22.47 41.22 13.89
CA GLY A 25 -21.65 41.49 12.73
C GLY A 25 -22.45 41.71 11.44
N THR A 26 -22.03 42.69 10.65
CA THR A 26 -22.49 42.88 9.27
C THR A 26 -22.02 41.73 8.37
N HIS A 27 -22.66 41.57 7.20
CA HIS A 27 -22.30 40.50 6.26
C HIS A 27 -20.82 40.55 5.86
N GLU A 28 -20.27 41.75 5.69
CA GLU A 28 -18.88 41.98 5.29
C GLU A 28 -17.90 41.57 6.40
N GLU A 29 -18.22 41.88 7.66
CA GLU A 29 -17.43 41.48 8.82
C GLU A 29 -17.38 39.97 8.98
N ILE A 30 -18.51 39.28 8.80
CA ILE A 30 -18.57 37.81 8.83
C ILE A 30 -17.68 37.21 7.72
N GLN A 31 -17.69 37.79 6.52
CA GLN A 31 -16.83 37.31 5.42
C GLN A 31 -15.35 37.56 5.70
N LYS A 32 -15.00 38.72 6.26
CA LYS A 32 -13.62 39.07 6.64
C LYS A 32 -13.07 38.10 7.68
N VAL A 33 -13.84 37.81 8.73
CA VAL A 33 -13.44 36.87 9.80
C VAL A 33 -13.34 35.44 9.26
N LYS A 34 -14.24 35.00 8.38
CA LYS A 34 -14.12 33.71 7.69
C LYS A 34 -12.85 33.59 6.86
N LYS A 35 -12.52 34.64 6.09
CA LYS A 35 -11.31 34.67 5.26
C LYS A 35 -10.06 34.55 6.13
N GLU A 36 -10.03 35.27 7.25
CA GLU A 36 -8.92 35.20 8.21
C GLU A 36 -8.82 33.82 8.87
N TYR A 37 -9.93 33.22 9.30
CA TYR A 37 -9.95 31.84 9.81
C TYR A 37 -9.32 30.87 8.82
N TRP A 38 -9.75 30.89 7.56
CA TRP A 38 -9.23 29.97 6.55
C TRP A 38 -7.77 30.22 6.22
N LYS A 39 -7.31 31.47 6.28
CA LYS A 39 -5.90 31.83 6.14
C LYS A 39 -5.07 31.23 7.28
N GLN A 40 -5.49 31.41 8.53
CA GLN A 40 -4.82 30.84 9.70
C GLN A 40 -4.87 29.31 9.70
N TYR A 41 -6.02 28.72 9.38
CA TYR A 41 -6.18 27.28 9.24
C TYR A 41 -5.22 26.71 8.19
N LYS A 42 -5.17 27.29 6.98
CA LYS A 42 -4.25 26.85 5.92
C LYS A 42 -2.78 27.04 6.34
N LYS A 43 -2.45 28.12 7.05
CA LYS A 43 -1.10 28.35 7.59
C LYS A 43 -0.74 27.26 8.61
N LYS A 44 -1.60 26.98 9.59
CA LYS A 44 -1.40 25.93 10.59
C LYS A 44 -1.29 24.54 9.96
N TRP A 45 -2.17 24.24 8.99
CA TRP A 45 -2.12 22.99 8.24
C TRP A 45 -0.81 22.83 7.47
N ARG A 46 -0.36 23.87 6.73
CA ARG A 46 0.95 23.82 6.03
C ARG A 46 2.12 23.69 7.01
N ASN A 47 2.08 24.38 8.14
CA ASN A 47 3.13 24.28 9.16
C ASN A 47 3.18 22.88 9.76
N ASN A 48 2.03 22.30 10.13
CA ASN A 48 1.95 20.94 10.63
C ASN A 48 2.42 19.93 9.58
N LYS A 49 2.00 20.11 8.33
CA LYS A 49 2.44 19.28 7.21
C LYS A 49 3.95 19.31 7.04
N ARG A 50 4.59 20.48 7.04
CA ARG A 50 6.07 20.60 6.95
C ARG A 50 6.82 20.05 8.18
N ARG A 51 6.16 20.00 9.35
CA ARG A 51 6.72 19.39 10.57
C ARG A 51 6.68 17.87 10.48
N GLN A 52 5.58 17.30 10.01
CA GLN A 52 5.34 15.85 9.96
C GLN A 52 5.91 15.21 8.70
N ASP A 53 5.70 15.84 7.56
CA ASP A 53 6.10 15.36 6.24
C ASP A 53 7.35 16.12 5.79
N LYS A 54 8.40 15.37 5.47
CA LYS A 54 9.60 15.89 4.81
C LYS A 54 9.57 15.50 3.34
N GLU A 55 9.80 16.49 2.48
CA GLU A 55 9.85 16.31 1.04
C GLU A 55 11.30 16.44 0.58
N ILE A 56 11.72 15.55 -0.30
CA ILE A 56 13.06 15.55 -0.91
C ILE A 56 12.85 15.76 -2.40
N ALA A 57 13.47 16.79 -2.97
CA ALA A 57 13.51 17.01 -4.40
C ALA A 57 14.77 16.34 -4.97
N VAL A 58 14.59 15.50 -5.99
CA VAL A 58 15.66 14.82 -6.71
C VAL A 58 15.49 15.07 -8.20
N SER A 59 16.60 15.24 -8.91
CA SER A 59 16.62 15.37 -10.36
C SER A 59 17.04 14.05 -10.99
N PHE A 60 16.36 13.65 -12.06
CA PHE A 60 16.67 12.46 -12.82
C PHE A 60 17.02 12.85 -14.25
N SER A 61 17.98 12.15 -14.84
CA SER A 61 18.19 12.16 -16.28
C SER A 61 16.94 11.62 -17.01
N LYS A 62 16.90 11.85 -18.32
CA LYS A 62 15.78 11.41 -19.16
C LYS A 62 15.61 9.88 -19.13
N ASP A 63 16.72 9.14 -19.11
CA ASP A 63 16.72 7.68 -19.11
C ASP A 63 16.30 7.11 -17.76
N GLU A 64 16.83 7.61 -16.65
CA GLU A 64 16.39 7.23 -15.30
C GLU A 64 14.89 7.49 -15.11
N PHE A 65 14.40 8.64 -15.58
CA PHE A 65 12.98 8.99 -15.46
C PHE A 65 12.08 8.06 -16.30
N ARG A 66 12.56 7.63 -17.48
CA ARG A 66 11.87 6.65 -18.32
C ARG A 66 11.81 5.31 -17.61
N GLU A 67 12.91 4.84 -17.04
CA GLU A 67 12.98 3.57 -16.32
C GLU A 67 12.06 3.54 -15.11
N ILE A 68 12.11 4.58 -14.25
CA ILE A 68 11.17 4.76 -13.13
C ILE A 68 9.72 4.75 -13.60
N THR A 69 9.43 5.38 -14.74
CA THR A 69 8.06 5.40 -15.29
C THR A 69 7.61 4.02 -15.73
N THR A 70 8.47 3.25 -16.39
CA THR A 70 8.17 1.88 -16.82
C THR A 70 7.96 0.97 -15.62
N GLU A 71 8.90 0.95 -14.67
CA GLU A 71 8.82 0.06 -13.51
C GLU A 71 7.66 0.43 -12.58
N SER A 72 7.40 1.72 -12.35
CA SER A 72 6.24 2.11 -11.53
C SER A 72 4.90 1.63 -12.12
N LYS A 73 4.75 1.64 -13.46
CA LYS A 73 3.56 1.09 -14.13
C LYS A 73 3.49 -0.43 -14.01
N ARG A 74 4.61 -1.12 -14.18
CA ARG A 74 4.71 -2.58 -14.01
C ARG A 74 4.27 -3.00 -12.60
N HIS A 75 4.63 -2.20 -11.59
CA HIS A 75 4.24 -2.42 -10.20
C HIS A 75 2.86 -1.84 -9.81
N LYS A 76 2.10 -1.26 -10.76
CA LYS A 76 0.80 -0.60 -10.54
C LYS A 76 0.85 0.48 -9.44
N LEU A 77 1.96 1.21 -9.33
CA LEU A 77 2.19 2.27 -8.36
C LEU A 77 2.37 3.63 -9.05
N SER A 78 2.11 4.72 -8.32
CA SER A 78 2.58 6.04 -8.76
C SER A 78 4.11 6.09 -8.68
N ARG A 79 4.76 6.87 -9.56
CA ARG A 79 6.22 7.05 -9.57
C ARG A 79 6.79 7.39 -8.20
N THR A 80 6.18 8.34 -7.49
CA THR A 80 6.61 8.75 -6.15
C THR A 80 6.46 7.63 -5.12
N GLN A 81 5.36 6.87 -5.19
CA GLN A 81 5.13 5.74 -4.30
C GLN A 81 6.09 4.58 -4.59
N PHE A 82 6.35 4.31 -5.87
CA PHE A 82 7.35 3.34 -6.30
C PHE A 82 8.73 3.71 -5.75
N ILE A 83 9.23 4.93 -6.02
CA ILE A 83 10.53 5.41 -5.49
C ILE A 83 10.61 5.24 -3.97
N LYS A 84 9.58 5.67 -3.24
CA LYS A 84 9.54 5.55 -1.77
C LYS A 84 9.61 4.09 -1.33
N GLN A 85 8.78 3.22 -1.94
CA GLN A 85 8.78 1.80 -1.61
C GLN A 85 10.12 1.14 -1.99
N SER A 86 10.75 1.55 -3.08
CA SER A 86 12.01 0.96 -3.55
C SER A 86 13.14 1.27 -2.60
N CYS A 87 13.22 2.50 -2.10
CA CYS A 87 14.17 2.86 -1.05
C CYS A 87 13.99 1.99 0.20
N PHE A 88 12.76 1.85 0.72
CA PHE A 88 12.53 1.04 1.92
C PHE A 88 12.71 -0.45 1.68
N ALA A 89 12.33 -0.96 0.50
CA ALA A 89 12.52 -2.35 0.12
C ALA A 89 14.02 -2.67 0.07
N TYR A 90 14.81 -1.81 -0.55
CA TYR A 90 16.27 -1.94 -0.58
C TYR A 90 16.87 -1.91 0.83
N LEU A 91 16.50 -0.93 1.67
CA LEU A 91 16.99 -0.84 3.05
C LEU A 91 16.61 -2.05 3.91
N ASN A 92 15.41 -2.59 3.71
CA ASN A 92 14.90 -3.74 4.46
C ASN A 92 15.29 -5.09 3.83
N LYS A 93 16.06 -5.09 2.75
CA LYS A 93 16.40 -6.29 1.95
C LYS A 93 15.16 -7.09 1.55
N SER A 94 14.06 -6.39 1.28
CA SER A 94 12.79 -6.95 0.83
C SER A 94 12.52 -6.60 -0.63
N PHE A 95 11.54 -7.27 -1.22
CA PHE A 95 11.14 -7.05 -2.61
C PHE A 95 9.85 -6.24 -2.69
N ILE A 96 9.69 -5.48 -3.77
CA ILE A 96 8.39 -4.86 -4.08
C ILE A 96 7.60 -5.80 -4.96
N VAL A 97 6.52 -6.34 -4.41
CA VAL A 97 5.57 -7.14 -5.18
C VAL A 97 4.96 -6.30 -6.32
N PRO A 98 4.97 -6.78 -7.58
CA PRO A 98 4.43 -6.02 -8.73
C PRO A 98 2.92 -5.77 -8.64
N ASP A 99 2.18 -6.63 -7.94
CA ASP A 99 0.76 -6.41 -7.70
C ASP A 99 0.35 -6.87 -6.31
N ILE A 100 0.45 -5.96 -5.35
CA ILE A 100 0.03 -6.22 -3.97
C ILE A 100 -1.47 -6.51 -3.87
N LYS A 101 -2.30 -6.02 -4.80
CA LYS A 101 -3.75 -6.29 -4.77
C LYS A 101 -4.02 -7.73 -5.17
N GLU A 102 -3.35 -8.24 -6.19
CA GLU A 102 -3.49 -9.64 -6.60
C GLU A 102 -2.93 -10.59 -5.53
N VAL A 103 -1.79 -10.27 -4.89
CA VAL A 103 -1.30 -11.09 -3.78
C VAL A 103 -2.28 -11.11 -2.60
N ARG A 104 -2.88 -9.97 -2.26
CA ARG A 104 -3.93 -9.91 -1.24
C ARG A 104 -5.18 -10.68 -1.64
N LYS A 105 -5.55 -10.67 -2.92
CA LYS A 105 -6.67 -11.44 -3.45
C LYS A 105 -6.42 -12.94 -3.32
N ILE A 106 -5.21 -13.42 -3.62
CA ILE A 106 -4.82 -14.82 -3.39
C ILE A 106 -4.97 -15.18 -1.91
N SER A 107 -4.42 -14.37 -1.01
CA SER A 107 -4.56 -14.58 0.44
C SER A 107 -6.03 -14.62 0.87
N GLN A 108 -6.86 -13.70 0.37
CA GLN A 108 -8.30 -13.69 0.65
C GLN A 108 -9.01 -14.96 0.16
N LEU A 109 -8.70 -15.44 -1.05
CA LEU A 109 -9.29 -16.67 -1.59
C LEU A 109 -8.91 -17.89 -0.74
N LEU A 110 -7.66 -17.95 -0.24
CA LEU A 110 -7.23 -19.00 0.67
C LEU A 110 -8.01 -18.96 1.99
N SER A 111 -8.16 -17.78 2.59
CA SER A 111 -8.96 -17.62 3.81
C SER A 111 -10.43 -17.97 3.62
N LEU A 112 -11.03 -17.60 2.48
CA LEU A 112 -12.40 -18.00 2.15
C LEU A 112 -12.52 -19.53 2.02
N THR A 113 -11.56 -20.16 1.35
CA THR A 113 -11.55 -21.63 1.19
C THR A 113 -11.42 -22.32 2.55
N TYR A 114 -10.54 -21.83 3.42
CA TYR A 114 -10.40 -22.33 4.80
C TYR A 114 -11.73 -22.25 5.55
N ASN A 115 -12.40 -21.09 5.50
CA ASN A 115 -13.68 -20.88 6.17
C ASN A 115 -14.78 -21.82 5.64
N SER A 116 -14.85 -22.02 4.31
CA SER A 116 -15.82 -22.94 3.73
C SER A 116 -15.59 -24.39 4.16
N ILE A 117 -14.34 -24.83 4.30
CA ILE A 117 -14.04 -26.18 4.80
C ILE A 117 -14.40 -26.29 6.28
N GLN A 118 -14.11 -25.26 7.06
CA GLN A 118 -14.48 -25.20 8.47
C GLN A 118 -16.00 -25.31 8.66
N GLU A 119 -16.79 -24.60 7.86
CA GLU A 119 -18.27 -24.68 7.87
C GLU A 119 -18.75 -26.10 7.54
N LEU A 120 -18.18 -26.74 6.50
CA LEU A 120 -18.52 -28.12 6.15
C LEU A 120 -18.21 -29.14 7.25
N ILE A 121 -17.17 -28.88 8.07
CA ILE A 121 -16.83 -29.70 9.24
C ILE A 121 -17.88 -29.50 10.33
N GLU A 122 -18.22 -28.25 10.64
CA GLU A 122 -19.20 -27.89 11.67
C GLU A 122 -20.59 -28.46 11.36
N GLU A 123 -20.97 -28.49 10.08
CA GLU A 123 -22.22 -29.09 9.60
C GLU A 123 -22.16 -30.63 9.47
N ASN A 124 -21.05 -31.29 9.84
CA ASN A 124 -20.81 -32.73 9.66
C ASN A 124 -21.02 -33.23 8.21
N LYS A 125 -20.84 -32.36 7.21
CA LYS A 125 -21.01 -32.69 5.78
C LYS A 125 -19.78 -33.39 5.18
N VAL A 126 -18.68 -33.45 5.92
CA VAL A 126 -17.41 -34.05 5.48
C VAL A 126 -16.86 -34.95 6.59
N GLU A 127 -16.34 -36.11 6.21
CA GLU A 127 -15.68 -37.01 7.15
C GLU A 127 -14.44 -36.35 7.77
N ASN A 128 -14.30 -36.43 9.10
CA ASN A 128 -13.24 -35.76 9.87
C ASN A 128 -11.82 -36.02 9.33
N LYS A 129 -11.54 -37.22 8.80
CA LYS A 129 -10.23 -37.55 8.24
C LYS A 129 -9.95 -36.79 6.94
N VAL A 130 -10.95 -36.68 6.07
CA VAL A 130 -10.87 -35.93 4.81
C VAL A 130 -10.75 -34.44 5.10
N ALA A 131 -11.53 -33.93 6.05
CA ALA A 131 -11.47 -32.55 6.52
C ALA A 131 -10.08 -32.15 7.01
N ARG A 132 -9.45 -32.95 7.88
CA ARG A 132 -8.07 -32.69 8.35
C ARG A 132 -7.08 -32.63 7.20
N THR A 133 -7.17 -33.59 6.27
CA THR A 133 -6.27 -33.64 5.10
C THR A 133 -6.41 -32.39 4.23
N LEU A 134 -7.64 -31.90 4.03
CA LEU A 134 -7.90 -30.68 3.27
C LEU A 134 -7.35 -29.43 3.97
N MET A 135 -7.56 -29.32 5.29
CA MET A 135 -7.05 -28.20 6.10
C MET A 135 -5.51 -28.16 6.09
N ASP A 136 -4.85 -29.32 6.26
CA ASP A 136 -3.39 -29.43 6.16
C ASP A 136 -2.89 -29.03 4.76
N SER A 137 -3.63 -29.41 3.71
CA SER A 137 -3.29 -29.05 2.33
C SER A 137 -3.37 -27.54 2.08
N ILE A 138 -4.43 -26.87 2.55
CA ILE A 138 -4.56 -25.41 2.43
C ILE A 138 -3.47 -24.70 3.24
N TYR A 139 -3.22 -25.17 4.46
CA TYR A 139 -2.18 -24.59 5.31
C TYR A 139 -0.78 -24.70 4.69
N ASN A 140 -0.45 -25.86 4.12
CA ASN A 140 0.81 -26.04 3.40
C ASN A 140 0.89 -25.12 2.17
N LEU A 141 -0.19 -25.01 1.41
CA LEU A 141 -0.26 -24.15 0.24
C LEU A 141 -0.08 -22.67 0.61
N GLU A 142 -0.71 -22.23 1.70
CA GLU A 142 -0.53 -20.88 2.23
C GLU A 142 0.93 -20.63 2.68
N ARG A 143 1.52 -21.58 3.40
CA ARG A 143 2.91 -21.51 3.88
C ARG A 143 3.95 -21.52 2.76
N GLU A 144 3.66 -22.16 1.64
CA GLU A 144 4.58 -22.16 0.50
C GLU A 144 4.39 -20.95 -0.40
N ILE A 145 3.14 -20.59 -0.70
CA ILE A 145 2.83 -19.56 -1.70
C ILE A 145 2.99 -18.15 -1.14
N LEU A 146 2.46 -17.86 0.06
CA LEU A 146 2.46 -16.48 0.57
C LEU A 146 3.87 -15.93 0.81
N PRO A 147 4.84 -16.69 1.36
CA PRO A 147 6.20 -16.18 1.51
C PRO A 147 6.87 -15.90 0.16
N VAL A 148 6.66 -16.75 -0.84
CA VAL A 148 7.23 -16.56 -2.19
C VAL A 148 6.62 -15.33 -2.87
N LEU A 149 5.33 -15.08 -2.69
CA LEU A 149 4.65 -13.92 -3.27
C LEU A 149 5.00 -12.61 -2.58
N ASN A 150 5.17 -12.61 -1.25
CA ASN A 150 5.46 -11.39 -0.49
C ASN A 150 6.97 -11.08 -0.40
N ASN A 151 7.81 -12.13 -0.37
CA ASN A 151 9.26 -12.04 -0.29
C ASN A 151 9.90 -13.00 -1.31
N PRO A 152 9.74 -12.74 -2.62
CA PRO A 152 10.40 -13.53 -3.63
C PRO A 152 11.91 -13.53 -3.39
N LYS A 153 12.53 -14.70 -3.55
CA LYS A 153 13.96 -14.89 -3.36
C LYS A 153 14.72 -13.96 -4.31
N SER A 154 15.84 -13.41 -3.84
CA SER A 154 16.75 -12.70 -4.75
C SER A 154 17.21 -13.65 -5.86
N LEU A 155 17.53 -13.10 -7.03
CA LEU A 155 18.00 -13.88 -8.17
C LEU A 155 19.19 -14.79 -7.78
N GLU A 156 20.10 -14.28 -6.97
CA GLU A 156 21.26 -15.04 -6.47
C GLU A 156 20.84 -16.24 -5.59
N VAL A 157 19.94 -16.03 -4.64
CA VAL A 157 19.44 -17.11 -3.75
C VAL A 157 18.66 -18.13 -4.57
N PHE A 158 17.83 -17.67 -5.51
CA PHE A 158 17.09 -18.53 -6.42
C PHE A 158 18.03 -19.40 -7.27
N ILE A 159 19.07 -18.81 -7.86
CA ILE A 159 20.07 -19.55 -8.66
C ILE A 159 20.83 -20.56 -7.80
N LYS A 160 21.29 -20.17 -6.59
CA LYS A 160 22.01 -21.08 -5.67
C LYS A 160 21.16 -22.28 -5.29
N GLU A 161 19.90 -22.06 -4.92
CA GLU A 161 18.98 -23.14 -4.60
C GLU A 161 18.63 -24.00 -5.82
N HIS A 162 18.43 -23.38 -6.99
CA HIS A 162 18.12 -24.10 -8.22
C HIS A 162 19.28 -25.01 -8.64
N ILE A 163 20.53 -24.54 -8.54
CA ILE A 163 21.73 -25.33 -8.80
C ILE A 163 21.89 -26.45 -7.76
N SER A 164 21.59 -26.17 -6.49
CA SER A 164 21.66 -27.18 -5.42
C SER A 164 20.64 -28.30 -5.61
N LYS A 165 19.40 -27.96 -5.98
CA LYS A 165 18.33 -28.94 -6.23
C LYS A 165 18.45 -29.63 -7.59
N ASN A 166 18.99 -28.95 -8.60
CA ASN A 166 19.18 -29.46 -9.96
C ASN A 166 20.60 -29.16 -10.48
N PRO A 167 21.62 -29.96 -10.07
CA PRO A 167 23.01 -29.74 -10.46
C PRO A 167 23.23 -29.73 -11.99
N LYS A 168 22.43 -30.49 -12.73
CA LYS A 168 22.44 -30.56 -14.20
C LYS A 168 21.95 -29.28 -14.90
N GLY A 169 21.31 -28.36 -14.16
CA GLY A 169 20.85 -27.07 -14.69
C GLY A 169 21.96 -26.02 -14.78
N LYS A 170 23.06 -26.18 -14.04
CA LYS A 170 24.18 -25.23 -13.98
C LYS A 170 24.82 -24.95 -15.36
N PRO A 171 25.12 -25.97 -16.21
CA PRO A 171 25.71 -25.72 -17.52
C PRO A 171 24.79 -24.91 -18.44
N LYS A 172 23.49 -25.22 -18.43
CA LYS A 172 22.47 -24.50 -19.23
C LYS A 172 22.31 -23.05 -18.82
N LEU A 173 22.41 -22.78 -17.51
CA LEU A 173 22.38 -21.41 -16.97
C LEU A 173 23.61 -20.60 -17.41
N ILE A 174 24.79 -21.21 -17.41
CA ILE A 174 26.02 -20.58 -17.89
C ILE A 174 25.91 -20.28 -19.40
N GLU A 175 25.41 -21.24 -20.18
CA GLU A 175 25.19 -21.09 -21.62
C GLU A 175 24.22 -19.94 -21.93
N PHE A 176 23.10 -19.85 -21.20
CA PHE A 176 22.16 -18.74 -21.34
C PHE A 176 22.77 -17.38 -20.98
N ILE A 177 23.53 -17.28 -19.88
CA ILE A 177 24.19 -16.03 -19.48
C ILE A 177 25.20 -15.59 -20.54
N ASN A 178 25.96 -16.52 -21.11
CA ASN A 178 26.94 -16.23 -22.16
C ASN A 178 26.29 -15.87 -23.51
N SER A 179 24.97 -16.06 -23.66
CA SER A 179 24.20 -15.73 -24.87
C SER A 179 23.50 -14.36 -24.82
N LEU A 180 23.54 -13.68 -23.67
CA LEU A 180 23.00 -12.33 -23.46
C LEU A 180 24.09 -11.27 -23.72
#